data_AF-A0A2D0K7S3-F1
#
_entry.id   AF-A0A2D0K7S3-F1
#
_cell.length_a   1.000
_cell.length_b   1.000
_cell.length_c   1.000
_cell.angle_alpha   90.00
_cell.angle_beta   90.00
_cell.angle_gamma   90.00
#
_symmetry.space_group_name_H-M   'P 1'
#
loop_
_entity.id
_entity.type
_entity.pdbx_description
1 polymer ?
#
loop_
_entity_poly.entity_id
_entity_poly.type
_entity_poly.pdbx_seq_one_letter_code
_entity_poly.pdbx_strand_id
1 'polypeptide(L)'
;MKLKKLFAVKKPCVNCPFLKETRFILSEGRLDSIKKKLLEDDEHVFECHETTFSTGGYFDENSVYHASGKESYCAGAMGWLMLKKRPNIAMRLGHAFGEIDLKELEEATRDLLSE
;
A
#
# COMPACT_ATOMS: atom_id res chain seq x y z
N MET A 1 17.42 -6.03 3.01
CA MET A 1 15.96 -5.96 2.78
C MET A 1 15.46 -7.34 2.39
N LYS A 2 14.43 -7.89 3.05
CA LYS A 2 13.87 -9.22 2.71
C LYS A 2 12.65 -9.02 1.81
N LEU A 3 12.73 -9.37 0.53
CA LEU A 3 11.69 -9.13 -0.47
C LEU A 3 10.32 -9.67 -0.02
N LYS A 4 10.31 -10.92 0.47
CA LYS A 4 9.14 -11.56 1.11
C LYS A 4 8.46 -10.74 2.21
N LYS A 5 9.23 -9.98 2.99
CA LYS A 5 8.67 -9.18 4.09
C LYS A 5 7.90 -7.98 3.55
N LEU A 6 8.38 -7.37 2.47
CA LEU A 6 7.70 -6.23 1.84
C LEU A 6 6.29 -6.61 1.38
N PHE A 7 6.10 -7.84 0.86
CA PHE A 7 4.80 -8.33 0.39
C PHE A 7 4.02 -9.17 1.41
N ALA A 8 4.42 -9.15 2.69
CA ALA A 8 3.82 -10.02 3.71
C ALA A 8 2.38 -9.64 4.09
N VAL A 9 1.98 -8.39 3.88
CA VAL A 9 0.61 -7.93 4.18
C VAL A 9 -0.27 -8.20 2.97
N LYS A 10 -1.19 -9.14 3.13
CA LYS A 10 -2.05 -9.66 2.06
C LYS A 10 -3.47 -9.11 2.06
N LYS A 11 -3.88 -8.40 3.11
CA LYS A 11 -5.24 -7.83 3.26
C LYS A 11 -5.17 -6.39 3.76
N PRO A 12 -6.07 -5.50 3.32
CA PRO A 12 -6.22 -4.18 3.91
C PRO A 12 -6.48 -4.30 5.41
N CYS A 13 -5.89 -3.41 6.21
CA CYS A 13 -6.21 -3.33 7.64
C CYS A 13 -7.64 -2.81 7.86
N VAL A 14 -8.18 -3.03 9.06
CA VAL A 14 -9.57 -2.67 9.42
C VAL A 14 -9.90 -1.18 9.18
N ASN A 15 -8.92 -0.30 9.34
CA ASN A 15 -9.04 1.15 9.16
C ASN A 15 -8.40 1.64 7.86
N CYS A 16 -8.31 0.77 6.84
CA CYS A 16 -7.67 1.13 5.59
C CYS A 16 -8.53 2.18 4.85
N PRO A 17 -7.95 3.33 4.46
CA PRO A 17 -8.70 4.38 3.75
C PRO A 17 -9.15 3.97 2.34
N PHE A 18 -8.64 2.85 1.81
CA PHE A 18 -9.04 2.33 0.50
C PHE A 18 -10.29 1.43 0.57
N LEU A 19 -10.75 1.02 1.76
CA LEU A 19 -11.97 0.22 1.92
C LEU A 19 -13.23 1.07 1.67
N LYS A 20 -14.27 0.46 1.09
CA LYS A 20 -15.58 1.11 0.89
C LYS A 20 -16.21 1.59 2.20
N GLU A 21 -16.16 0.74 3.24
CA GLU A 21 -16.74 1.02 4.55
C GLU A 21 -15.66 1.31 5.59
N THR A 22 -14.78 2.27 5.31
CA THR A 22 -13.81 2.71 6.31
C THR A 22 -14.43 3.69 7.31
N ARG A 23 -14.16 3.47 8.60
CA ARG A 23 -14.49 4.44 9.66
C ARG A 23 -13.37 5.46 9.90
N PHE A 24 -12.24 5.29 9.21
CA PHE A 24 -11.08 6.15 9.35
C PHE A 24 -11.16 7.28 8.31
N ILE A 25 -11.32 8.50 8.80
CA ILE A 25 -11.43 9.69 7.95
C ILE A 25 -10.03 10.31 7.85
N LEU A 26 -9.46 10.27 6.65
CA LEU A 26 -8.29 11.09 6.32
C LEU A 26 -8.71 12.56 6.19
N SER A 27 -7.75 13.47 6.35
CA SER A 27 -7.98 14.87 6.00
C SER A 27 -8.46 15.01 4.56
N GLU A 28 -9.29 16.02 4.30
CA GLU A 28 -9.89 16.27 3.00
C GLU A 28 -8.82 16.32 1.89
N GLY A 29 -9.08 15.64 0.77
CA GLY A 29 -8.17 15.53 -0.37
C GLY A 29 -6.93 14.64 -0.15
N ARG A 30 -6.68 14.12 1.06
CA ARG A 30 -5.48 13.32 1.31
C ARG A 30 -5.51 11.98 0.58
N LEU A 31 -6.63 11.26 0.58
CA LEU A 31 -6.75 10.00 -0.16
C LEU A 31 -6.53 10.21 -1.66
N ASP A 32 -7.11 11.28 -2.22
CA ASP A 32 -6.95 11.63 -3.63
C ASP A 32 -5.50 11.98 -3.96
N SER A 33 -4.81 12.69 -3.07
CA SER A 33 -3.37 12.96 -3.24
C SER A 33 -2.53 11.67 -3.29
N ILE A 34 -2.87 10.68 -2.46
CA ILE A 34 -2.19 9.37 -2.44
C ILE A 34 -2.49 8.62 -3.73
N LYS A 35 -3.77 8.52 -4.12
CA LYS A 35 -4.20 7.90 -5.38
C LYS A 35 -3.48 8.54 -6.58
N LYS A 36 -3.45 9.87 -6.64
CA LYS A 36 -2.76 10.63 -7.69
C LYS A 36 -1.28 10.27 -7.73
N LYS A 37 -0.57 10.30 -6.60
CA LYS A 37 0.86 9.99 -6.53
C LYS A 37 1.16 8.55 -6.97
N LEU A 38 0.35 7.58 -6.52
CA LEU A 38 0.44 6.17 -6.96
C LEU A 38 0.24 6.01 -8.46
N LEU A 39 -0.50 6.91 -9.10
CA LEU A 39 -0.69 6.88 -10.55
C LEU A 39 0.37 7.68 -11.34
N GLU A 40 0.94 8.73 -10.77
CA GLU A 40 1.93 9.56 -11.46
C GLU A 40 3.35 9.01 -11.35
N ASP A 41 3.63 8.21 -10.32
CA ASP A 41 4.95 7.70 -9.99
C ASP A 41 4.92 6.18 -9.81
N ASP A 42 5.42 5.46 -10.81
CA ASP A 42 5.39 4.00 -10.88
C ASP A 42 6.44 3.31 -9.99
N GLU A 43 7.36 4.09 -9.40
CA GLU A 43 8.29 3.62 -8.38
C GLU A 43 7.70 3.78 -6.97
N HIS A 44 6.67 4.62 -6.82
CA HIS A 44 6.10 4.93 -5.53
C HIS A 44 5.36 3.72 -4.94
N VAL A 45 5.69 3.42 -3.67
CA VAL A 45 5.03 2.43 -2.83
C VAL A 45 4.45 3.12 -1.61
N PHE A 46 3.43 2.52 -1.01
CA PHE A 46 2.88 3.00 0.26
C PHE A 46 3.14 1.96 1.34
N GLU A 47 3.79 2.35 2.43
CA GLU A 47 4.01 1.48 3.57
C GLU A 47 2.72 1.26 4.36
N CYS A 48 2.54 0.04 4.87
CA CYS A 48 1.43 -0.29 5.73
C CYS A 48 1.58 0.48 7.05
N HIS A 49 0.62 1.35 7.37
CA HIS A 49 0.67 2.20 8.56
C HIS A 49 0.81 1.41 9.88
N GLU A 50 0.27 0.19 9.93
CA GLU A 50 0.36 -0.67 11.11
C GLU A 50 1.81 -1.12 11.33
N THR A 51 2.56 -1.28 10.24
CA THR A 51 3.98 -1.64 10.28
C THR A 51 4.89 -0.43 10.43
N THR A 52 4.53 0.75 9.90
CA THR A 52 5.40 1.95 10.01
C THR A 52 5.59 2.39 11.45
N PHE A 53 4.50 2.51 12.23
CA PHE A 53 4.58 2.96 13.62
C PHE A 53 5.10 1.89 14.59
N SER A 54 4.86 0.61 14.32
CA SER A 54 5.28 -0.48 15.21
C SER A 54 6.71 -0.96 14.98
N THR A 55 7.33 -0.64 13.84
CA THR A 55 8.64 -1.16 13.47
C THR A 55 9.81 -0.17 13.55
N GLY A 56 9.51 1.09 13.89
CA GLY A 56 10.51 2.13 14.17
C GLY A 56 10.84 3.05 13.00
N GLY A 57 9.95 3.14 12.00
CA GLY A 57 10.02 4.22 11.02
C GLY A 57 9.65 5.56 11.65
N TYR A 58 10.17 6.65 11.12
CA TYR A 58 9.98 7.98 11.71
C TYR A 58 9.80 9.05 10.63
N PHE A 59 9.23 10.18 11.03
CA PHE A 59 9.20 11.39 10.22
C PHE A 59 10.28 12.34 10.72
N ASP A 60 11.04 12.93 9.80
CA ASP A 60 11.97 14.00 10.14
C ASP A 60 11.27 15.35 10.29
N GLU A 61 12.06 16.38 10.60
CA GLU A 61 11.58 17.76 10.75
C GLU A 61 10.94 18.35 9.48
N ASN A 62 11.21 17.78 8.31
CA ASN A 62 10.64 18.16 7.03
C ASN A 62 9.42 17.32 6.65
N SER A 63 8.89 16.51 7.58
CA SER A 63 7.78 15.58 7.34
C SER A 63 8.08 14.53 6.27
N VAL A 64 9.35 14.20 6.05
CA VAL A 64 9.76 13.08 5.18
C VAL A 64 9.77 11.80 6.00
N TYR A 65 9.14 10.76 5.48
CA TYR A 65 9.14 9.44 6.12
C TYR A 65 10.44 8.69 5.85
N HIS A 66 11.06 8.17 6.90
CA HIS A 66 12.25 7.32 6.88
C HIS A 66 11.88 5.92 7.35
N ALA A 67 11.97 4.96 6.43
CA ALA A 67 11.65 3.56 6.70
C ALA A 67 12.74 2.88 7.54
N SER A 68 12.33 2.05 8.50
CA SER A 68 13.20 1.19 9.31
C SER A 68 13.71 -0.06 8.56
N GLY A 69 13.11 -0.37 7.40
CA GLY A 69 13.38 -1.56 6.59
C GLY A 69 12.63 -2.81 7.04
N LYS A 70 11.68 -2.67 7.96
CA LYS A 70 10.84 -3.75 8.51
C LYS A 70 9.37 -3.62 8.11
N GLU A 71 9.03 -2.53 7.44
CA GLU A 71 7.72 -2.21 6.91
C GLU A 71 7.30 -3.21 5.84
N SER A 72 6.00 -3.36 5.68
CA SER A 72 5.40 -4.08 4.55
C SER A 72 4.62 -3.10 3.70
N TYR A 73 4.40 -3.42 2.43
CA TYR A 73 3.60 -2.60 1.54
C TYR A 73 2.11 -2.72 1.87
N CYS A 74 1.40 -1.61 1.69
CA CYS A 74 -0.01 -1.49 2.00
C CYS A 74 -0.85 -2.29 1.00
N ALA A 75 -1.50 -3.37 1.46
CA ALA A 75 -2.40 -4.18 0.64
C ALA A 75 -3.57 -3.38 0.06
N GLY A 76 -4.09 -2.36 0.76
CA GLY A 76 -5.15 -1.50 0.23
C GLY A 76 -4.69 -0.66 -0.97
N ALA A 77 -3.48 -0.09 -0.89
CA ALA A 77 -2.91 0.66 -2.01
C ALA A 77 -2.57 -0.25 -3.20
N MET A 78 -1.96 -1.41 -2.93
CA MET A 78 -1.67 -2.41 -3.96
C MET A 78 -2.95 -2.92 -4.64
N GLY A 79 -3.99 -3.24 -3.86
CA GLY A 79 -5.29 -3.65 -4.37
C GLY A 79 -5.96 -2.58 -5.22
N TRP A 80 -5.91 -1.33 -4.80
CA TRP A 80 -6.47 -0.23 -5.59
C TRP A 80 -5.74 -0.05 -6.93
N LEU A 81 -4.41 -0.19 -6.95
CA LEU A 81 -3.64 -0.22 -8.21
C LEU A 81 -4.04 -1.40 -9.11
N MET A 82 -4.33 -2.57 -8.53
CA MET A 82 -4.85 -3.71 -9.27
C MET A 82 -6.23 -3.43 -9.89
N LEU A 83 -7.15 -2.79 -9.14
CA LEU A 83 -8.45 -2.36 -9.67
C LEU A 83 -8.30 -1.41 -10.87
N LYS A 84 -7.29 -0.54 -10.83
CA LYS A 84 -6.97 0.35 -11.96
C LYS A 84 -6.16 -0.33 -13.07
N LYS A 85 -5.80 -1.60 -12.91
CA LYS A 85 -4.95 -2.39 -13.84
C LYS A 85 -3.57 -1.77 -14.07
N ARG A 86 -3.02 -1.12 -13.04
CA ARG A 86 -1.70 -0.46 -13.12
C ARG A 86 -0.82 -0.82 -11.91
N PRO A 87 -0.40 -2.09 -11.77
CA PRO A 87 0.54 -2.47 -10.74
C PRO A 87 1.88 -1.74 -10.93
N ASN A 88 2.40 -1.17 -9.85
CA ASN A 88 3.66 -0.43 -9.86
C ASN A 88 4.88 -1.36 -10.04
N ILE A 89 6.08 -0.81 -10.20
CA ILE A 89 7.33 -1.59 -10.41
C ILE A 89 7.53 -2.62 -9.30
N ALA A 90 7.33 -2.23 -8.05
CA ALA A 90 7.51 -3.12 -6.91
C ALA A 90 6.58 -4.33 -7.01
N MET A 91 5.29 -4.14 -7.30
CA MET A 91 4.33 -5.23 -7.47
C MET A 91 4.69 -6.14 -8.65
N ARG A 92 5.12 -5.58 -9.78
CA ARG A 92 5.53 -6.34 -10.97
C ARG A 92 6.75 -7.22 -10.68
N LEU A 93 7.76 -6.66 -10.01
CA LEU A 93 8.94 -7.42 -9.58
C LEU A 93 8.57 -8.46 -8.53
N GLY A 94 7.78 -8.10 -7.52
CA GLY A 94 7.31 -9.03 -6.50
C GLY A 94 6.56 -10.22 -7.11
N HIS A 95 5.73 -9.99 -8.13
CA HIS A 95 5.03 -11.05 -8.84
C HIS A 95 5.99 -11.93 -9.65
N ALA A 96 6.91 -11.32 -10.40
CA ALA A 96 7.92 -12.05 -11.18
C ALA A 96 8.83 -12.93 -10.32
N PHE A 97 9.13 -12.48 -9.09
CA PHE A 97 9.91 -13.24 -8.11
C PHE A 97 9.08 -14.19 -7.23
N GLY A 98 7.76 -14.26 -7.43
CA GLY A 98 6.87 -15.15 -6.68
C GLY A 98 6.60 -14.73 -5.22
N GLU A 99 6.86 -13.48 -4.87
CA GLU A 99 6.63 -12.94 -3.52
C GLU A 99 5.19 -12.44 -3.32
N ILE A 100 4.48 -12.15 -4.41
CA ILE A 100 3.06 -11.80 -4.39
C ILE A 100 2.30 -12.50 -5.51
N ASP A 101 1.14 -13.06 -5.16
CA ASP A 101 0.14 -13.51 -6.12
C ASP A 101 -0.86 -12.37 -6.35
N LEU A 102 -0.88 -11.86 -7.58
CA LEU A 102 -1.77 -10.75 -7.95
C LEU A 102 -3.25 -11.15 -7.96
N LYS A 103 -3.58 -12.43 -8.17
CA LYS A 103 -4.95 -12.93 -8.09
C LYS A 103 -5.41 -13.02 -6.64
N GLU A 104 -4.55 -13.54 -5.76
CA GLU A 104 -4.83 -13.57 -4.31
C GLU A 104 -5.04 -12.15 -3.78
N LEU A 105 -4.21 -11.19 -4.23
CA LEU A 105 -4.36 -9.79 -3.87
C LEU A 105 -5.69 -9.20 -4.37
N GLU A 106 -6.07 -9.45 -5.63
CA GLU A 106 -7.33 -8.98 -6.20
C GLU A 106 -8.54 -9.52 -5.43
N GLU A 107 -8.53 -10.81 -5.08
CA GLU A 107 -9.57 -11.42 -4.25
C GLU A 107 -9.64 -10.81 -2.85
N ALA A 108 -8.48 -10.62 -2.21
CA ALA A 108 -8.36 -10.03 -0.88
C ALA A 108 -8.76 -8.55 -0.81
N THR A 109 -8.90 -7.89 -1.96
CA THR A 109 -9.15 -6.46 -2.09
C THR A 109 -10.45 -6.16 -2.84
N ARG A 110 -11.33 -7.15 -2.97
CA ARG A 110 -12.64 -7.02 -3.62
C ARG A 110 -13.55 -5.95 -2.99
N ASP A 111 -13.37 -5.69 -1.70
CA ASP A 111 -14.15 -4.71 -0.93
C ASP A 111 -13.57 -3.28 -0.98
N LEU A 112 -12.53 -3.04 -1.80
CA LEU A 112 -11.97 -1.72 -2.00
C LEU A 112 -12.86 -0.81 -2.84
N LEU A 113 -12.68 0.50 -2.69
CA LEU A 113 -13.31 1.54 -3.50
C LEU A 113 -12.99 1.31 -4.99
N SER A 114 -14.04 1.22 -5.82
CA SER A 114 -13.92 1.05 -7.27
C SER A 114 -13.51 2.34 -8.01
N GLU A 115 -13.71 3.49 -7.38
CA GLU A 115 -13.50 4.83 -7.94
C GLU A 115 -12.15 5.45 -7.54
#